data_AF-A0A538NHV3-F1
#
_entry.id   AF-A0A538NHV3-F1
#
_cell.length_a   1.000
_cell.length_b   1.000
_cell.length_c   1.000
_cell.angle_alpha   90.00
_cell.angle_beta   90.00
_cell.angle_gamma   90.00
#
_symmetry.space_group_name_H-M   'P 1'
#
loop_
_entity.id
_entity.type
_entity.pdbx_description
1 polymer ?
#
loop_
_entity_poly.entity_id
_entity_poly.type
_entity_poly.pdbx_seq_one_letter_code
_entity_poly.pdbx_strand_id
1 'polypeptide(L)'
;GNLFVIFGEPDISLLPEKDNQLSVKVNGVDVFDPSTGEVRSDSAEGIACWFIDTDYNGESFFVRHAYFLGQNDPYSALKTTLKAEINQEAWETLHSDTSRPIDKPKAGRIAVTVINHLGDEVMKVFKVG
;
A
#
# COMPACT_ATOMS: atom_id res chain seq x y z
N GLY A 1 -12.97 27.73 4.49
CA GLY A 1 -11.79 27.33 5.28
C GLY A 1 -11.05 26.25 4.51
N ASN A 2 -9.73 26.16 4.66
CA ASN A 2 -8.98 25.03 4.09
C ASN A 2 -9.50 23.74 4.74
N LEU A 3 -10.09 22.88 3.92
CA LEU A 3 -10.66 21.63 4.35
C LEU A 3 -9.55 20.57 4.26
N PHE A 4 -8.99 20.18 5.41
CA PHE A 4 -8.05 19.07 5.48
C PHE A 4 -8.86 17.80 5.73
N VAL A 5 -8.80 16.84 4.80
CA VAL A 5 -9.40 15.52 4.96
C VAL A 5 -8.52 14.71 5.93
N ILE A 6 -9.14 13.97 6.85
CA ILE A 6 -8.39 13.16 7.82
C ILE A 6 -8.41 11.70 7.36
N PHE A 7 -7.25 11.08 7.27
CA PHE A 7 -7.11 9.68 6.89
C PHE A 7 -6.91 8.81 8.13
N GLY A 8 -7.68 7.73 8.21
CA GLY A 8 -7.56 6.73 9.25
C GLY A 8 -6.39 5.77 8.98
N GLU A 9 -6.18 4.87 9.93
CA GLU A 9 -5.24 3.76 9.76
C GLU A 9 -5.71 2.86 8.60
N PRO A 10 -4.80 2.36 7.73
CA PRO A 10 -5.21 1.50 6.63
C PRO A 10 -5.74 0.14 7.15
N ASP A 11 -6.74 -0.38 6.46
CA ASP A 11 -7.25 -1.74 6.71
C ASP A 11 -6.47 -2.76 5.88
N ILE A 12 -5.86 -3.71 6.59
CA ILE A 12 -4.85 -4.62 6.06
C ILE A 12 -5.06 -6.01 6.65
N SER A 13 -5.05 -7.01 5.76
CA SER A 13 -5.06 -8.43 6.13
C SER A 13 -3.69 -9.06 5.90
N LEU A 14 -3.23 -9.88 6.85
CA LEU A 14 -2.07 -10.75 6.66
C LEU A 14 -2.57 -12.16 6.36
N LEU A 15 -2.30 -12.62 5.14
CA LEU A 15 -2.74 -13.89 4.61
C LEU A 15 -1.60 -14.91 4.75
N PRO A 16 -1.78 -16.00 5.52
CA PRO A 16 -0.78 -17.07 5.58
C PRO A 16 -0.64 -17.77 4.23
N GLU A 17 0.60 -18.00 3.80
CA GLU A 17 0.93 -18.74 2.57
C GLU A 17 1.64 -20.05 2.89
N LYS A 18 1.93 -20.84 1.84
CA LYS A 18 2.80 -22.02 1.95
C LYS A 18 4.24 -21.61 2.32
N ASP A 19 5.06 -22.59 2.71
CA ASP A 19 6.49 -22.42 2.96
C ASP A 19 6.85 -21.34 4.00
N ASN A 20 5.96 -21.13 4.98
CA ASN A 20 6.11 -20.13 6.05
C ASN A 20 6.20 -18.67 5.54
N GLN A 21 5.65 -18.42 4.36
CA GLN A 21 5.50 -17.08 3.79
C GLN A 21 4.18 -16.44 4.22
N LEU A 22 4.02 -15.15 3.89
CA LEU A 22 2.77 -14.43 4.04
C LEU A 22 2.54 -13.51 2.84
N SER A 23 1.27 -13.25 2.53
CA SER A 23 0.86 -12.20 1.61
C SER A 23 0.15 -11.10 2.40
N VAL A 24 0.34 -9.84 2.00
CA VAL A 24 -0.31 -8.68 2.59
C VAL A 24 -1.42 -8.24 1.65
N LYS A 25 -2.64 -8.05 2.16
CA LYS A 25 -3.76 -7.51 1.37
C LYS A 25 -4.21 -6.19 1.96
N VAL A 26 -4.33 -5.17 1.13
CA VAL A 26 -4.95 -3.89 1.49
C VAL A 26 -6.43 -3.94 1.13
N ASN A 27 -7.28 -3.73 2.13
CA ASN A 27 -8.73 -3.71 1.93
C ASN A 27 -9.22 -2.28 1.61
N GLY A 28 -8.57 -1.27 2.20
CA GLY A 28 -8.92 0.13 2.00
C GLY A 28 -8.25 1.06 3.02
N VAL A 29 -8.69 2.31 3.04
CA VAL A 29 -8.33 3.31 4.04
C VAL A 29 -9.56 4.14 4.38
N ASP A 30 -9.77 4.42 5.66
CA ASP A 30 -10.86 5.28 6.10
C ASP A 30 -10.57 6.75 5.78
N VAL A 31 -11.56 7.45 5.25
CA VAL A 31 -11.46 8.87 4.89
C VAL A 31 -12.55 9.64 5.62
N PHE A 32 -12.17 10.55 6.50
CA PHE A 32 -13.09 11.45 7.19
C PHE A 32 -13.19 12.78 6.45
N ASP A 33 -14.39 13.08 5.95
CA ASP A 33 -14.73 14.37 5.34
C ASP A 33 -15.28 15.32 6.42
N PRO A 34 -14.51 16.34 6.85
CA PRO A 34 -14.95 17.26 7.90
C PRO A 34 -16.06 18.21 7.44
N SER A 35 -16.34 18.34 6.13
CA SER A 35 -17.42 19.18 5.64
C SER A 35 -18.80 18.53 5.84
N THR A 36 -18.85 17.21 5.76
CA THR A 36 -20.08 16.43 5.98
C THR A 36 -20.14 15.81 7.37
N GLY A 37 -18.98 15.63 8.03
CA GLY A 37 -18.87 14.90 9.28
C GLY A 37 -18.97 13.38 9.11
N GLU A 38 -18.89 12.89 7.87
CA GLU A 38 -19.02 11.47 7.55
C GLU A 38 -17.63 10.81 7.44
N VAL A 39 -17.53 9.61 7.99
CA VAL A 39 -16.44 8.68 7.68
C VAL A 39 -16.88 7.86 6.49
N ARG A 40 -16.15 7.96 5.38
CA ARG A 40 -16.29 7.07 4.23
C ARG A 40 -15.29 5.94 4.41
N SER A 41 -15.81 4.75 4.66
CA SER A 41 -15.03 3.52 4.70
C SER A 41 -15.19 2.76 3.39
N ASP A 42 -14.16 1.99 3.06
CA ASP A 42 -14.13 0.91 2.07
C ASP A 42 -14.27 1.29 0.59
N SER A 43 -13.12 1.50 -0.06
CA SER A 43 -12.66 0.57 -1.08
C SER A 43 -11.18 0.84 -1.39
N ALA A 44 -10.49 -0.15 -1.95
CA ALA A 44 -9.13 0.04 -2.45
C ALA A 44 -9.04 1.03 -3.64
N GLU A 45 -10.17 1.51 -4.16
CA GLU A 45 -10.24 2.46 -5.28
C GLU A 45 -9.73 3.85 -4.92
N GLY A 46 -9.71 4.21 -3.63
CA GLY A 46 -9.15 5.49 -3.15
C GLY A 46 -7.62 5.48 -3.04
N ILE A 47 -6.98 4.33 -3.26
CA ILE A 47 -5.54 4.13 -3.07
C ILE A 47 -4.83 4.38 -4.39
N ALA A 48 -3.92 5.34 -4.41
CA ALA A 48 -3.03 5.52 -5.55
C ALA A 48 -1.97 4.42 -5.57
N CYS A 49 -1.28 4.24 -4.44
CA CYS A 49 -0.26 3.22 -4.28
C CYS A 49 -0.10 2.78 -2.83
N TRP A 50 0.53 1.61 -2.65
CA TRP A 50 0.88 1.10 -1.35
C TRP A 50 2.21 0.35 -1.40
N PHE A 51 2.92 0.36 -0.27
CA PHE A 51 4.30 -0.12 -0.15
C PHE A 51 4.45 -1.03 1.05
N ILE A 52 5.41 -1.95 0.97
CA ILE A 52 5.76 -2.85 2.07
C ILE A 52 7.25 -2.72 2.38
N ASP A 53 7.54 -2.46 3.64
CA ASP A 53 8.82 -2.75 4.27
C ASP A 53 8.72 -4.14 4.93
N THR A 54 9.36 -5.12 4.31
CA THR A 54 9.28 -6.52 4.76
C THR A 54 10.20 -6.86 5.91
N ASP A 55 11.03 -5.93 6.41
CA ASP A 55 11.95 -6.13 7.54
C ASP A 55 12.16 -4.78 8.26
N TYR A 56 11.07 -4.29 8.84
CA TYR A 56 10.99 -2.93 9.36
C TYR A 56 11.75 -2.80 10.67
N ASN A 57 12.80 -1.97 10.66
CA ASN A 57 13.69 -1.79 11.81
C ASN A 57 13.05 -0.97 12.95
N GLY A 58 11.99 -0.21 12.68
CA GLY A 58 11.34 0.68 13.66
C GLY A 58 11.74 2.15 13.55
N GLU A 59 12.66 2.50 12.65
CA GLU A 59 13.20 3.85 12.49
C GLU A 59 12.96 4.40 11.09
N SER A 60 13.24 3.60 10.05
CA SER A 60 13.21 4.03 8.65
C SER A 60 12.40 3.04 7.83
N PHE A 61 11.56 3.58 6.95
CA PHE A 61 10.79 2.78 6.00
C PHE A 61 11.58 2.60 4.70
N PHE A 62 11.83 1.35 4.32
CA PHE A 62 12.47 1.01 3.05
C PHE A 62 11.48 0.25 2.17
N VAL A 63 11.09 0.88 1.05
CA VAL A 63 10.22 0.28 0.05
C VAL A 63 10.90 -0.97 -0.53
N ARG A 64 10.38 -2.15 -0.21
CA ARG A 64 10.82 -3.44 -0.78
C ARG A 64 9.81 -4.01 -1.75
N HIS A 65 8.53 -3.72 -1.53
CA HIS A 65 7.46 -4.02 -2.48
C HIS A 65 6.63 -2.76 -2.75
N ALA A 66 6.13 -2.64 -3.97
CA ALA A 66 5.31 -1.52 -4.41
C ALA A 66 4.17 -1.99 -5.29
N TYR A 67 3.00 -1.40 -5.08
CA TYR A 67 1.76 -1.74 -5.76
C TYR A 67 0.93 -0.48 -6.00
N PHE A 68 0.14 -0.48 -7.06
CA PHE A 68 -0.54 0.69 -7.60
C PHE A 68 -1.98 0.34 -7.96
N LEU A 69 -2.96 0.98 -7.30
CA LEU A 69 -4.39 0.65 -7.45
C LEU A 69 -5.20 1.74 -8.17
N GLY A 70 -4.57 2.89 -8.44
CA GLY A 70 -5.23 4.06 -8.99
C GLY A 70 -5.88 3.88 -10.36
N GLN A 71 -7.07 4.47 -10.52
CA GLN A 71 -7.77 4.64 -11.79
C GLN A 71 -7.03 5.66 -12.70
N ASN A 72 -7.03 5.44 -14.02
CA ASN A 72 -6.50 6.33 -15.10
C ASN A 72 -5.00 6.33 -15.39
N ASP A 73 -4.28 5.23 -15.21
CA ASP A 73 -2.85 5.12 -15.56
C ASP A 73 -1.99 6.33 -15.07
N PRO A 74 -2.05 6.70 -13.77
CA PRO A 74 -1.25 7.78 -13.20
C PRO A 74 0.27 7.54 -13.35
N TYR A 75 0.65 6.33 -13.79
CA TYR A 75 2.01 5.86 -13.94
C TYR A 75 2.45 5.70 -15.39
N SER A 76 1.67 6.15 -16.36
CA SER A 76 2.15 6.38 -17.73
C SER A 76 3.43 7.23 -17.74
N ALA A 77 3.50 8.24 -16.86
CA ALA A 77 4.69 9.05 -16.62
C ALA A 77 5.84 8.27 -15.95
N LEU A 78 5.55 7.40 -14.97
CA LEU A 78 6.55 6.54 -14.31
C LEU A 78 7.11 5.50 -15.29
N LYS A 79 6.25 4.82 -16.07
CA LYS A 79 6.62 3.89 -17.15
C LYS A 79 7.46 4.58 -18.23
N THR A 80 7.13 5.83 -18.57
CA THR A 80 7.91 6.66 -19.49
C THR A 80 9.23 7.14 -18.87
N THR A 81 9.31 7.27 -17.54
CA THR A 81 10.52 7.71 -16.83
C THR A 81 11.48 6.54 -16.63
N LEU A 82 10.96 5.35 -16.32
CA LEU A 82 11.67 4.06 -16.25
C LEU A 82 11.98 3.50 -17.65
N LYS A 83 12.12 4.37 -18.66
CA LYS A 83 12.45 4.05 -20.06
C LYS A 83 13.53 2.96 -20.13
N ALA A 84 13.10 1.81 -20.65
CA ALA A 84 13.82 0.55 -20.90
C ALA A 84 13.53 -0.54 -19.84
N GLU A 85 12.92 -1.63 -20.31
CA GLU A 85 12.82 -2.94 -19.63
C GLU A 85 11.70 -3.17 -18.59
N ILE A 86 10.56 -2.47 -18.67
CA ILE A 86 9.39 -2.93 -17.90
C ILE A 86 8.75 -4.13 -18.62
N ASN A 87 8.98 -5.33 -18.09
CA ASN A 87 8.23 -6.53 -18.44
C ASN A 87 6.73 -6.27 -18.15
N GLN A 88 5.88 -6.40 -19.17
CA GLN A 88 4.44 -6.15 -19.07
C GLN A 88 3.75 -7.07 -18.04
N GLU A 89 4.20 -8.31 -17.91
CA GLU A 89 3.73 -9.24 -16.89
C GLU A 89 4.12 -8.76 -15.48
N ALA A 90 5.35 -8.26 -15.32
CA ALA A 90 5.78 -7.66 -14.06
C ALA A 90 4.95 -6.41 -13.73
N TRP A 91 4.55 -5.62 -14.74
CA TRP A 91 3.70 -4.45 -14.55
C TRP A 91 2.28 -4.82 -14.08
N GLU A 92 1.67 -5.85 -14.67
CA GLU A 92 0.35 -6.33 -14.24
C GLU A 92 0.34 -6.78 -12.78
N THR A 93 1.43 -7.41 -12.31
CA THR A 93 1.53 -7.78 -10.89
C THR A 93 1.70 -6.61 -9.92
N LEU A 94 2.06 -5.42 -10.41
CA LEU A 94 2.09 -4.21 -9.58
C LEU A 94 0.68 -3.63 -9.39
N HIS A 95 -0.27 -3.95 -10.27
CA HIS A 95 -1.66 -3.56 -10.13
C HIS A 95 -2.45 -4.58 -9.30
N SER A 96 -2.11 -4.67 -8.01
CA SER A 96 -2.70 -5.64 -7.10
C SER A 96 -2.96 -5.04 -5.73
N ASP A 97 -4.09 -5.42 -5.13
CA ASP A 97 -4.44 -5.10 -3.75
C ASP A 97 -3.79 -6.09 -2.77
N THR A 98 -3.19 -7.15 -3.30
CA THR A 98 -2.58 -8.25 -2.58
C THR A 98 -1.14 -8.43 -3.03
N SER A 99 -0.22 -8.52 -2.08
CA SER A 99 1.19 -8.67 -2.38
C SER A 99 1.49 -10.04 -2.97
N ARG A 100 2.66 -10.14 -3.60
CA ARG A 100 3.31 -11.44 -3.78
C ARG A 100 3.68 -12.00 -2.40
N PRO A 101 3.81 -13.33 -2.26
CA PRO A 101 4.30 -13.93 -1.02
C PRO A 101 5.66 -13.34 -0.62
N ILE A 102 5.81 -13.03 0.66
CA ILE A 102 7.05 -12.56 1.27
C ILE A 102 7.47 -13.51 2.39
N ASP A 103 8.78 -13.65 2.56
CA ASP A 103 9.33 -14.38 3.70
C ASP A 103 9.04 -13.60 4.99
N LYS A 104 8.81 -14.32 6.10
CA LYS A 104 8.69 -13.68 7.40
C LYS A 104 10.00 -12.96 7.77
N PRO A 105 9.97 -11.69 8.18
CA PRO A 105 11.17 -10.94 8.56
C PRO A 105 11.91 -11.57 9.73
N LYS A 106 13.24 -11.42 9.70
CA LYS A 106 14.09 -11.75 10.85
C LYS A 106 13.84 -10.81 12.02
N ALA A 107 13.57 -9.53 11.76
CA ALA A 107 13.23 -8.57 12.81
C ALA A 107 11.82 -8.78 13.40
N GLY A 108 11.02 -9.69 12.82
CA GLY A 108 9.66 -10.01 13.27
C GLY A 108 8.65 -8.88 13.06
N ARG A 109 8.95 -7.92 12.18
CA ARG A 109 8.08 -6.78 11.87
C ARG A 109 8.05 -6.47 10.38
N ILE A 110 6.85 -6.15 9.90
CA ILE A 110 6.64 -5.51 8.61
C ILE A 110 5.92 -4.18 8.81
N ALA A 111 6.12 -3.25 7.89
CA ALA A 111 5.34 -2.02 7.82
C ALA A 111 4.69 -1.90 6.45
N VAL A 112 3.45 -1.40 6.45
CA VAL A 112 2.67 -1.17 5.24
C VAL A 112 2.28 0.29 5.19
N THR A 113 2.65 0.96 4.11
CA THR A 113 2.31 2.36 3.84
C THR A 113 1.29 2.41 2.71
N VAL A 114 0.25 3.22 2.86
CA VAL A 114 -0.79 3.47 1.86
C VAL A 114 -0.80 4.97 1.53
N ILE A 115 -0.86 5.29 0.24
CA ILE A 115 -0.87 6.66 -0.28
C ILE A 115 -2.08 6.85 -1.19
N ASN A 116 -2.82 7.93 -0.98
CA ASN A 116 -3.98 8.28 -1.80
C ASN A 116 -3.59 9.13 -3.03
N HIS A 117 -4.57 9.53 -3.83
CA HIS A 117 -4.36 10.38 -5.02
C HIS A 117 -3.97 11.83 -4.72
N LEU A 118 -4.16 12.29 -3.49
CA LEU A 118 -3.79 13.64 -3.04
C LEU A 118 -2.34 13.70 -2.51
N GLY A 119 -1.70 12.55 -2.32
CA GLY A 119 -0.36 12.41 -1.76
C GLY A 119 -0.32 12.27 -0.25
N ASP A 120 -1.47 12.08 0.43
CA ASP A 120 -1.50 11.79 1.86
C ASP A 120 -1.07 10.36 2.12
N GLU A 121 -0.26 10.17 3.17
CA GLU A 121 0.35 8.91 3.54
C GLU A 121 -0.10 8.47 4.94
N VAL A 122 -0.48 7.20 5.06
CA VAL A 122 -0.71 6.54 6.35
C VAL A 122 0.02 5.20 6.41
N MET A 123 0.51 4.82 7.58
CA MET A 123 1.31 3.62 7.77
C MET A 123 0.79 2.77 8.93
N LYS A 124 0.89 1.45 8.78
CA LYS A 124 0.59 0.45 9.82
C LYS A 124 1.71 -0.55 9.96
N VAL A 125 2.11 -0.83 11.21
CA VAL A 125 3.18 -1.77 11.54
C VAL A 125 2.61 -3.04 12.14
N PHE A 126 3.07 -4.19 11.66
CA PHE A 126 2.67 -5.50 12.17
C PHE A 126 3.85 -6.21 12.80
N LYS A 127 3.57 -6.92 13.90
CA LYS A 127 4.48 -7.94 14.44
C LYS A 127 4.09 -9.28 13.81
N VAL A 128 5.04 -9.94 13.18
CA VAL A 128 4.87 -11.23 12.52
C VAL A 128 5.90 -12.19 13.12
N GLY A 129 5.40 -13.19 13.84
CA GLY A 129 6.18 -14.19 14.59
C GLY A 129 5.30 -15.38 14.95
#